data_AF-A0A7C2ICA3-F1
#
_entry.id   AF-A0A7C2ICA3-F1
#
_cell.length_a   1.000
_cell.length_b   1.000
_cell.length_c   1.000
_cell.angle_alpha   90.00
_cell.angle_beta   90.00
_cell.angle_gamma   90.00
#
_symmetry.space_group_name_H-M   'P 1'
#
loop_
_entity.id
_entity.type
_entity.pdbx_description
1 polymer ?
#
loop_
_entity_poly.entity_id
_entity_poly.type
_entity_poly.pdbx_seq_one_letter_code
_entity_poly.pdbx_strand_id
1 'polypeptide(L)'
;MRKNLLPACKSVTIAMLLILVAQLGAGSLAHNPSDRKGDYEVWIMDQSDTAPDGGGTLYIYQGRDLNGHHAEDAAPEVIDLGGEARDFCIDRTGSAPRRPHMMFFNEDHSRAIISFVATGHVLFMNAKKRRPVGVVDVGVQAHAAVPSPDDSFVIVADQNGKKLHRIMTDYDTNTFTLESAATLDLGGCTTPSGAPCEDAALRPDNAPICPDFDESGQFVFVTLRGGGMLVVDTLATPMAIVAEYDKDTVSPNGCGGVHLDGKIYIDAGGGTAANPLVSALYSFPLNAFSTRPNTPNTPAPNVIFNRNGLGFVDSHGMVLTKKNRYLWVADRAANRIVVVETATDQVVNEIDLVGELTGDPAPDLLDRSPTGNRIFMALRGPNPLTGNAPGVNNAVGSSPGLGIVRVEQGGRNGVLEAIAPINHIVDGVQRADPHGIAVRVK
;
A
#
# COMPACT_ATOMS: atom_id res chain seq x y z
N MET A 1 17.24 66.44 58.70
CA MET A 1 18.67 66.53 58.38
C MET A 1 18.95 65.61 57.19
N ARG A 2 19.64 66.16 56.16
CA ARG A 2 20.47 65.55 55.09
C ARG A 2 20.42 64.02 54.89
N LYS A 3 20.50 63.41 53.70
CA LYS A 3 20.48 63.72 52.24
C LYS A 3 21.04 62.42 51.62
N ASN A 4 20.40 61.89 50.56
CA ASN A 4 21.01 61.19 49.39
C ASN A 4 21.77 59.85 49.61
N LEU A 5 21.84 58.87 48.71
CA LEU A 5 21.63 58.77 47.26
C LEU A 5 21.43 57.27 46.87
N LEU A 6 20.57 57.03 45.88
CA LEU A 6 20.40 55.82 45.04
C LEU A 6 21.67 55.57 44.18
N PRO A 7 21.93 54.37 43.57
CA PRO A 7 21.14 53.94 42.40
C PRO A 7 20.97 52.43 42.08
N ALA A 8 19.87 52.19 41.35
CA ALA A 8 19.69 51.31 40.19
C ALA A 8 19.85 49.78 40.33
N CYS A 9 18.75 49.06 40.08
CA CYS A 9 18.74 48.02 39.06
C CYS A 9 17.33 47.84 38.47
N LYS A 10 17.30 47.36 37.23
CA LYS A 10 16.29 47.60 36.20
C LYS A 10 15.10 46.64 36.29
N SER A 11 13.93 47.16 35.94
CA SER A 11 12.75 46.40 35.53
C SER A 11 13.06 45.53 34.31
N VAL A 12 12.78 44.24 34.38
CA VAL A 12 12.72 43.35 33.21
C VAL A 12 11.25 43.07 32.93
N THR A 13 10.76 43.67 31.86
CA THR A 13 9.51 43.34 31.21
C THR A 13 9.68 41.97 30.54
N ILE A 14 8.96 40.95 31.00
CA ILE A 14 8.87 39.66 30.28
C ILE A 14 7.94 39.89 29.09
N ALA A 15 8.52 40.03 27.90
CA ALA A 15 7.80 39.93 26.65
C ALA A 15 7.51 38.44 26.38
N MET A 16 6.24 38.04 26.42
CA MET A 16 5.81 36.76 25.87
C MET A 16 5.95 36.82 24.34
N LEU A 17 6.96 36.14 23.81
CA LEU A 17 7.09 35.88 22.39
C LEU A 17 6.29 34.61 22.07
N LEU A 18 5.08 34.78 21.50
CA LEU A 18 4.38 33.68 20.83
C LEU A 18 5.17 33.33 19.56
N ILE A 19 5.87 32.21 19.58
CA ILE A 19 6.41 31.60 18.36
C ILE A 19 5.32 30.63 17.86
N LEU A 20 4.55 31.07 16.88
CA LEU A 20 3.67 30.22 16.09
C LEU A 20 4.54 29.51 15.05
N VAL A 21 5.04 28.31 15.38
CA VAL A 21 5.67 27.43 14.40
C VAL A 21 4.56 26.68 13.69
N ALA A 22 4.25 27.09 12.46
CA ALA A 22 3.46 26.28 11.54
C ALA A 22 4.35 25.12 11.04
N GLN A 23 4.05 23.90 11.47
CA GLN A 23 4.69 22.68 10.97
C GLN A 23 3.77 22.08 9.90
N LEU A 24 4.24 22.06 8.66
CA LEU A 24 3.72 21.29 7.55
C LEU A 24 4.54 20.00 7.50
N GLY A 25 3.89 18.84 7.66
CA GLY A 25 4.46 17.52 7.45
C GLY A 25 3.72 16.81 6.33
N ALA A 26 4.45 16.09 5.49
CA ALA A 26 3.88 15.18 4.51
C ALA A 26 4.43 13.79 4.77
N GLY A 27 3.51 12.84 4.94
CA GLY A 27 3.79 11.42 5.03
C GLY A 27 2.58 10.57 4.79
N SER A 28 2.62 9.69 3.78
CA SER A 28 1.56 8.84 3.20
C SER A 28 0.24 8.84 3.99
N LEU A 29 -0.42 9.99 3.91
CA LEU A 29 -1.43 10.42 4.88
C LEU A 29 -2.60 9.43 4.85
N ALA A 30 -3.19 9.18 6.02
CA ALA A 30 -4.64 9.10 6.09
C ALA A 30 -5.18 10.36 5.41
N HIS A 31 -5.46 10.26 4.11
CA HIS A 31 -5.67 11.39 3.21
C HIS A 31 -6.70 12.31 3.86
N ASN A 32 -6.25 13.44 4.41
CA ASN A 32 -7.10 14.58 4.64
C ASN A 32 -6.95 15.38 3.36
N PRO A 33 -7.76 15.10 2.31
CA PRO A 33 -7.75 15.96 1.17
C PRO A 33 -8.07 17.32 1.74
N SER A 34 -7.18 18.30 1.54
CA SER A 34 -7.67 19.66 1.42
C SER A 34 -8.94 19.57 0.58
N ASP A 35 -10.03 20.17 1.02
CA ASP A 35 -11.36 20.13 0.38
C ASP A 35 -11.35 20.78 -1.03
N ARG A 36 -10.19 20.80 -1.70
CA ARG A 36 -10.01 20.98 -3.12
C ARG A 36 -10.87 19.96 -3.82
N LYS A 37 -11.98 20.46 -4.36
CA LYS A 37 -12.68 19.89 -5.52
C LYS A 37 -11.75 19.89 -6.74
N GLY A 38 -10.57 19.29 -6.63
CA GLY A 38 -9.63 19.12 -7.72
C GLY A 38 -10.11 17.99 -8.62
N ASP A 39 -9.85 18.12 -9.91
CA ASP A 39 -9.97 17.00 -10.83
C ASP A 39 -9.04 15.87 -10.35
N TYR A 40 -9.49 14.63 -10.46
CA TYR A 40 -8.69 13.46 -10.12
C TYR A 40 -8.81 12.40 -11.21
N GLU A 41 -7.91 11.43 -11.17
CA GLU A 41 -7.91 10.24 -12.01
C GLU A 41 -7.91 9.01 -11.14
N VAL A 42 -8.45 7.91 -11.64
CA VAL A 42 -8.30 6.58 -11.05
C VAL A 42 -7.46 5.76 -11.99
N TRP A 43 -6.29 5.35 -11.52
CA TRP A 43 -5.32 4.56 -12.25
C TRP A 43 -5.42 3.12 -11.73
N ILE A 44 -5.70 2.16 -12.61
CA ILE A 44 -5.79 0.74 -12.27
C ILE A 44 -4.93 -0.07 -13.25
N MET A 45 -4.16 -1.01 -12.72
CA MET A 45 -3.26 -1.86 -13.49
C MET A 45 -3.82 -3.26 -13.64
N ASP A 46 -3.77 -3.76 -14.86
CA ASP A 46 -3.92 -5.17 -15.19
C ASP A 46 -2.53 -5.80 -15.29
N GLN A 47 -2.26 -6.76 -14.41
CA GLN A 47 -0.94 -7.39 -14.29
C GLN A 47 -0.70 -8.48 -15.34
N SER A 48 -1.65 -8.73 -16.24
CA SER A 48 -1.46 -9.67 -17.33
C SER A 48 -0.56 -9.08 -18.42
N ASP A 49 0.56 -9.76 -18.69
CA ASP A 49 1.57 -9.32 -19.66
C ASP A 49 0.92 -9.13 -21.06
N THR A 50 1.22 -8.00 -21.71
CA THR A 50 0.72 -7.64 -23.05
C THR A 50 1.68 -8.02 -24.17
N ALA A 51 2.92 -8.39 -23.84
CA ALA A 51 3.94 -8.92 -24.74
C ALA A 51 4.45 -10.29 -24.23
N PRO A 52 5.07 -11.13 -25.10
CA PRO A 52 5.50 -12.47 -24.71
C PRO A 52 6.49 -12.54 -23.54
N ASP A 53 7.27 -11.49 -23.34
CA ASP A 53 8.32 -11.40 -22.31
C ASP A 53 8.06 -10.31 -21.27
N GLY A 54 6.89 -9.67 -21.27
CA GLY A 54 6.51 -8.69 -20.26
C GLY A 54 5.42 -7.71 -20.67
N GLY A 55 5.33 -6.59 -19.97
CA GLY A 55 4.30 -5.57 -20.19
C GLY A 55 3.20 -5.63 -19.15
N GLY A 56 1.96 -5.40 -19.58
CA GLY A 56 0.82 -5.13 -18.71
C GLY A 56 0.03 -3.93 -19.21
N THR A 57 -1.11 -3.64 -18.60
CA THR A 57 -1.95 -2.50 -19.05
C THR A 57 -2.27 -1.59 -17.89
N LEU A 58 -2.13 -0.29 -18.11
CA LEU A 58 -2.56 0.75 -17.19
C LEU A 58 -3.80 1.45 -17.77
N TYR A 59 -4.90 1.41 -17.03
CA TYR A 59 -6.16 2.08 -17.36
C TYR A 59 -6.32 3.32 -16.48
N ILE A 60 -6.57 4.47 -17.10
CA ILE A 60 -6.71 5.75 -16.43
C ILE A 60 -8.10 6.33 -16.69
N TYR A 61 -8.93 6.34 -15.67
CA TYR A 61 -10.29 6.88 -15.72
C TYR A 61 -10.30 8.31 -15.18
N GLN A 62 -11.04 9.21 -15.84
CA GLN A 62 -11.25 10.55 -15.31
C GLN A 62 -12.29 10.50 -14.20
N GLY A 63 -11.99 11.10 -13.05
CA GLY A 63 -12.86 11.07 -11.88
C GLY A 63 -14.28 11.59 -12.15
N ARG A 64 -14.42 12.59 -13.02
CA ARG A 64 -15.73 13.14 -13.41
C ARG A 64 -16.64 12.11 -14.09
N ASP A 65 -16.08 11.14 -14.81
CA ASP A 65 -16.83 10.11 -15.54
C ASP A 65 -17.28 8.97 -14.59
N LEU A 66 -16.67 8.88 -13.40
CA LEU A 66 -16.96 7.85 -12.39
C LEU A 66 -17.95 8.30 -11.30
N ASN A 67 -18.41 9.55 -11.34
CA ASN A 67 -19.27 10.13 -10.30
C ASN A 67 -20.78 10.05 -10.59
N GLY A 68 -21.16 9.55 -11.77
CA GLY A 68 -22.56 9.51 -12.25
C GLY A 68 -23.21 8.13 -12.24
N HIS A 69 -24.45 8.05 -12.72
CA HIS A 69 -25.24 6.81 -12.83
C HIS A 69 -24.82 5.89 -13.98
N HIS A 70 -23.85 6.30 -14.80
CA HIS A 70 -23.32 5.56 -15.95
C HIS A 70 -21.82 5.35 -15.81
N ALA A 71 -21.36 5.15 -14.58
CA ALA A 71 -19.93 5.02 -14.29
C ALA A 71 -19.33 3.73 -14.90
N GLU A 72 -20.17 2.75 -15.21
CA GLU A 72 -19.86 1.55 -15.99
C GLU A 72 -19.42 1.85 -17.43
N ASP A 73 -19.89 2.95 -18.01
CA ASP A 73 -19.58 3.38 -19.38
C ASP A 73 -18.31 4.26 -19.44
N ALA A 74 -17.65 4.51 -18.30
CA ALA A 74 -16.47 5.35 -18.25
C ALA A 74 -15.36 4.78 -19.15
N ALA A 75 -14.93 5.56 -20.14
CA ALA A 75 -13.88 5.17 -21.06
C ALA A 75 -12.50 5.55 -20.48
N PRO A 76 -11.60 4.58 -20.22
CA PRO A 76 -10.26 4.89 -19.76
C PRO A 76 -9.36 5.35 -20.91
N GLU A 77 -8.38 6.20 -20.58
CA GLU A 77 -7.12 6.23 -21.32
C GLU A 77 -6.37 4.91 -21.04
N VAL A 78 -5.91 4.24 -22.10
CA VAL A 78 -5.26 2.93 -22.00
C VAL A 78 -3.79 3.05 -22.40
N ILE A 79 -2.89 2.64 -21.51
CA ILE A 79 -1.46 2.63 -21.73
C ILE A 79 -0.97 1.19 -21.69
N ASP A 80 -0.43 0.72 -22.81
CA ASP A 80 0.25 -0.57 -22.89
C ASP A 80 1.68 -0.44 -22.33
N LEU A 81 1.94 -1.09 -21.20
CA LEU A 81 3.25 -1.13 -20.55
C LEU A 81 4.21 -2.08 -21.27
N GLY A 82 3.71 -2.93 -22.17
CA GLY A 82 4.52 -3.74 -23.10
C GLY A 82 5.09 -2.96 -24.28
N GLY A 83 4.71 -1.69 -24.44
CA GLY A 83 5.27 -0.78 -25.45
C GLY A 83 6.49 -0.01 -24.94
N GLU A 84 6.42 1.33 -25.01
CA GLU A 84 7.55 2.22 -24.67
C GLU A 84 8.10 1.99 -23.26
N ALA A 85 7.26 1.70 -22.26
CA ALA A 85 7.72 1.44 -20.90
C ALA A 85 8.61 0.19 -20.82
N ARG A 86 8.22 -0.90 -21.49
CA ARG A 86 9.03 -2.12 -21.62
C ARG A 86 10.35 -1.84 -22.32
N ASP A 87 10.33 -1.17 -23.47
CA ASP A 87 11.55 -0.84 -24.23
C ASP A 87 12.49 0.04 -23.39
N PHE A 88 11.93 1.03 -22.69
CA PHE A 88 12.66 1.86 -21.75
C PHE A 88 13.36 1.02 -20.68
N CYS A 89 12.66 0.08 -20.06
CA CYS A 89 13.23 -0.81 -19.06
C CYS A 89 14.35 -1.69 -19.62
N ILE A 90 14.16 -2.31 -20.78
CA ILE A 90 15.17 -3.15 -21.45
C ILE A 90 16.45 -2.36 -21.70
N ASP A 91 16.32 -1.14 -22.24
CA ASP A 91 17.47 -0.30 -22.55
C ASP A 91 18.32 0.06 -21.33
N ARG A 92 17.71 0.18 -20.13
CA ARG A 92 18.41 0.58 -18.89
C ARG A 92 18.85 -0.60 -18.02
N THR A 93 18.12 -1.70 -18.05
CA THR A 93 18.31 -2.82 -17.10
C THR A 93 18.74 -4.11 -17.80
N GLY A 94 18.57 -4.21 -19.11
CA GLY A 94 18.86 -5.40 -19.91
C GLY A 94 17.75 -6.45 -19.91
N SER A 95 16.60 -6.22 -19.28
CA SER A 95 15.47 -7.16 -19.29
C SER A 95 14.10 -6.47 -19.32
N ALA A 96 13.07 -7.24 -19.69
CA ALA A 96 11.71 -6.74 -19.78
C ALA A 96 11.01 -6.78 -18.40
N PRO A 97 10.26 -5.73 -18.02
CA PRO A 97 9.46 -5.70 -16.81
C PRO A 97 8.22 -6.56 -17.01
N ARG A 98 7.82 -7.34 -15.99
CA ARG A 98 6.75 -8.34 -16.10
C ARG A 98 5.77 -8.24 -14.95
N ARG A 99 4.48 -8.29 -15.27
CA ARG A 99 3.36 -8.24 -14.31
C ARG A 99 3.41 -7.00 -13.40
N PRO A 100 3.04 -5.80 -13.89
CA PRO A 100 2.91 -4.62 -13.05
C PRO A 100 1.93 -4.93 -11.93
N HIS A 101 2.31 -4.67 -10.69
CA HIS A 101 1.63 -5.22 -9.53
C HIS A 101 1.11 -4.09 -8.64
N MET A 102 1.99 -3.39 -7.94
CA MET A 102 1.63 -2.27 -7.06
C MET A 102 1.95 -0.94 -7.72
N MET A 103 1.16 0.07 -7.39
CA MET A 103 1.38 1.43 -7.84
C MET A 103 1.11 2.42 -6.74
N PHE A 104 2.05 3.35 -6.56
CA PHE A 104 1.91 4.47 -5.66
C PHE A 104 2.25 5.76 -6.40
N PHE A 105 1.79 6.88 -5.86
CA PHE A 105 2.24 8.21 -6.27
C PHE A 105 3.20 8.76 -5.22
N ASN A 106 4.18 9.55 -5.66
CA ASN A 106 4.90 10.45 -4.75
C ASN A 106 3.95 11.52 -4.18
N GLU A 107 4.40 12.29 -3.19
CA GLU A 107 3.57 13.21 -2.38
C GLU A 107 2.73 14.17 -3.22
N ASP A 108 3.31 14.77 -4.26
CA ASP A 108 2.63 15.73 -5.13
C ASP A 108 1.89 15.10 -6.32
N HIS A 109 1.87 13.77 -6.40
CA HIS A 109 1.27 12.99 -7.48
C HIS A 109 1.83 13.31 -8.88
N SER A 110 3.06 13.79 -8.97
CA SER A 110 3.75 14.05 -10.23
C SER A 110 4.44 12.81 -10.82
N ARG A 111 4.68 11.77 -10.01
CA ARG A 111 5.30 10.50 -10.41
C ARG A 111 4.49 9.31 -9.93
N ALA A 112 4.16 8.41 -10.86
CA ALA A 112 3.71 7.06 -10.54
C ALA A 112 4.93 6.15 -10.37
N ILE A 113 4.90 5.30 -9.36
CA ILE A 113 5.94 4.35 -9.00
C ILE A 113 5.31 2.97 -9.10
N ILE A 114 5.76 2.17 -10.05
CA ILE A 114 5.13 0.89 -10.42
C ILE A 114 6.13 -0.24 -10.15
N SER A 115 5.73 -1.20 -9.32
CA SER A 115 6.49 -2.43 -9.08
C SER A 115 6.04 -3.54 -10.04
N PHE A 116 6.94 -4.46 -10.39
CA PHE A 116 6.67 -5.57 -11.30
C PHE A 116 6.91 -6.91 -10.59
N VAL A 117 5.87 -7.64 -10.20
CA VAL A 117 5.98 -8.79 -9.28
C VAL A 117 6.49 -10.09 -9.93
N ALA A 118 6.84 -10.07 -11.21
CA ALA A 118 7.53 -11.19 -11.85
C ALA A 118 9.00 -10.91 -12.17
N THR A 119 9.49 -9.70 -11.87
CA THR A 119 10.90 -9.28 -12.02
C THR A 119 11.28 -8.30 -10.91
N GLY A 120 12.49 -7.74 -10.90
CA GLY A 120 12.89 -6.73 -9.90
C GLY A 120 12.59 -5.28 -10.29
N HIS A 121 11.86 -5.02 -11.37
CA HIS A 121 11.73 -3.66 -11.89
C HIS A 121 10.83 -2.79 -11.02
N VAL A 122 11.30 -1.57 -10.77
CA VAL A 122 10.54 -0.44 -10.25
C VAL A 122 10.61 0.67 -11.28
N LEU A 123 9.49 0.95 -11.94
CA LEU A 123 9.36 1.97 -12.97
C LEU A 123 8.82 3.26 -12.36
N PHE A 124 9.48 4.37 -12.69
CA PHE A 124 9.04 5.72 -12.37
C PHE A 124 8.48 6.36 -13.64
N MET A 125 7.21 6.76 -13.62
CA MET A 125 6.53 7.41 -14.73
C MET A 125 6.14 8.83 -14.38
N ASN A 126 6.35 9.79 -15.28
CA ASN A 126 5.76 11.11 -15.17
C ASN A 126 4.24 11.01 -15.30
N ALA A 127 3.54 11.31 -14.21
CA ALA A 127 2.11 11.04 -14.12
C ALA A 127 1.29 11.92 -15.07
N LYS A 128 1.71 13.16 -15.32
CA LYS A 128 1.03 14.08 -16.25
C LYS A 128 1.31 13.75 -17.71
N LYS A 129 2.55 13.38 -18.03
CA LYS A 129 2.99 13.11 -19.40
C LYS A 129 2.74 11.67 -19.84
N ARG A 130 2.45 10.75 -18.90
CA ARG A 130 2.24 9.31 -19.15
C ARG A 130 3.47 8.61 -19.72
N ARG A 131 4.66 9.05 -19.34
CA ARG A 131 5.93 8.58 -19.92
C ARG A 131 6.88 8.05 -18.85
N PRO A 132 7.65 6.98 -19.12
CA PRO A 132 8.70 6.53 -18.22
C PRO A 132 9.79 7.60 -18.10
N VAL A 133 10.29 7.81 -16.88
CA VAL A 133 11.37 8.76 -16.57
C VAL A 133 12.53 8.13 -15.81
N GLY A 134 12.33 6.95 -15.23
CA GLY A 134 13.37 6.21 -14.53
C GLY A 134 12.97 4.77 -14.30
N VAL A 135 13.94 3.90 -14.12
CA VAL A 135 13.75 2.50 -13.76
C VAL A 135 14.91 2.05 -12.90
N VAL A 136 14.62 1.26 -11.88
CA VAL A 136 15.61 0.56 -11.07
C VAL A 136 15.23 -0.92 -11.05
N ASP A 137 16.20 -1.80 -11.29
CA ASP A 137 16.03 -3.24 -11.09
C ASP A 137 16.64 -3.60 -9.72
N VAL A 138 15.80 -4.08 -8.81
CA VAL A 138 16.21 -4.48 -7.45
C VAL A 138 16.51 -5.98 -7.33
N GLY A 139 16.24 -6.78 -8.36
CA GLY A 139 16.50 -8.21 -8.34
C GLY A 139 15.32 -9.07 -8.79
N VAL A 140 14.77 -9.86 -7.88
CA VAL A 140 13.98 -11.05 -8.29
C VAL A 140 12.50 -10.71 -8.50
N GLN A 141 11.91 -9.98 -7.55
CA GLN A 141 10.47 -9.80 -7.47
C GLN A 141 10.12 -8.53 -6.67
N ALA A 142 10.05 -7.38 -7.35
CA ALA A 142 9.54 -6.15 -6.76
C ALA A 142 8.02 -6.30 -6.53
N HIS A 143 7.64 -6.72 -5.32
CA HIS A 143 6.24 -6.89 -4.94
C HIS A 143 5.58 -5.53 -4.74
N ALA A 144 6.13 -4.71 -3.85
CA ALA A 144 5.69 -3.34 -3.61
C ALA A 144 6.88 -2.38 -3.59
N ALA A 145 6.67 -1.16 -4.08
CA ALA A 145 7.65 -0.07 -4.07
C ALA A 145 6.96 1.20 -3.54
N VAL A 146 7.14 1.48 -2.25
CA VAL A 146 6.37 2.50 -1.53
C VAL A 146 7.24 3.74 -1.30
N PRO A 147 6.83 4.93 -1.75
CA PRO A 147 7.58 6.16 -1.51
C PRO A 147 7.57 6.53 -0.03
N SER A 148 8.69 7.08 0.44
CA SER A 148 8.77 7.67 1.76
C SER A 148 7.86 8.90 1.82
N PRO A 149 7.27 9.17 2.99
CA PRO A 149 6.58 10.40 3.31
C PRO A 149 7.10 11.71 2.72
N ASP A 150 8.42 11.89 2.79
CA ASP A 150 9.12 13.10 2.42
C ASP A 150 9.68 13.08 0.99
N ASP A 151 9.25 12.11 0.17
CA ASP A 151 9.67 11.93 -1.21
C ASP A 151 11.18 11.67 -1.42
N SER A 152 11.95 11.45 -0.35
CA SER A 152 13.41 11.33 -0.42
C SER A 152 13.92 9.92 -0.77
N PHE A 153 13.11 8.88 -0.58
CA PHE A 153 13.42 7.54 -1.04
C PHE A 153 12.16 6.69 -1.29
N VAL A 154 12.36 5.48 -1.80
CA VAL A 154 11.36 4.42 -1.95
C VAL A 154 11.87 3.17 -1.26
N ILE A 155 11.02 2.50 -0.47
CA ILE A 155 11.29 1.16 0.05
C ILE A 155 10.65 0.12 -0.86
N VAL A 156 11.46 -0.85 -1.28
CA VAL A 156 11.04 -1.93 -2.18
C VAL A 156 11.11 -3.27 -1.46
N ALA A 157 9.98 -3.98 -1.45
CA ALA A 157 9.91 -5.38 -1.06
C ALA A 157 10.32 -6.26 -2.25
N ASP A 158 11.58 -6.71 -2.29
CA ASP A 158 12.00 -7.80 -3.18
C ASP A 158 11.59 -9.13 -2.53
N GLN A 159 10.37 -9.57 -2.83
CA GLN A 159 9.69 -10.66 -2.14
C GLN A 159 10.49 -11.96 -2.26
N ASN A 160 10.71 -12.46 -3.47
CA ASN A 160 11.48 -13.70 -3.68
C ASN A 160 12.99 -13.53 -3.58
N GLY A 161 13.52 -12.30 -3.65
CA GLY A 161 14.89 -12.01 -3.24
C GLY A 161 15.09 -12.00 -1.72
N LYS A 162 13.99 -11.99 -0.94
CA LYS A 162 13.94 -11.87 0.52
C LYS A 162 14.73 -10.67 1.02
N LYS A 163 14.49 -9.50 0.40
CA LYS A 163 15.22 -8.26 0.68
C LYS A 163 14.30 -7.06 0.76
N LEU A 164 14.70 -6.11 1.60
CA LEU A 164 14.21 -4.74 1.54
C LEU A 164 15.30 -3.85 0.96
N HIS A 165 14.93 -3.08 -0.06
CA HIS A 165 15.83 -2.14 -0.72
C HIS A 165 15.38 -0.71 -0.47
N ARG A 166 16.34 0.22 -0.47
CA ARG A 166 16.10 1.66 -0.48
C ARG A 166 16.57 2.24 -1.82
N ILE A 167 15.66 2.89 -2.54
CA ILE A 167 15.98 3.67 -3.75
C ILE A 167 15.91 5.13 -3.38
N MET A 168 17.03 5.85 -3.44
CA MET A 168 17.04 7.30 -3.25
C MET A 168 16.36 7.98 -4.44
N THR A 169 15.53 8.98 -4.17
CA THR A 169 14.72 9.68 -5.16
C THR A 169 15.06 11.17 -5.20
N ASP A 170 15.18 11.70 -6.41
CA ASP A 170 15.14 13.12 -6.71
C ASP A 170 14.20 13.32 -7.90
N TYR A 171 12.98 13.77 -7.60
CA TYR A 171 11.92 13.91 -8.59
C TYR A 171 12.09 15.14 -9.49
N ASP A 172 12.89 16.14 -9.07
CA ASP A 172 13.21 17.32 -9.87
C ASP A 172 14.14 16.94 -11.03
N THR A 173 15.18 16.15 -10.74
CA THR A 173 16.14 15.69 -11.74
C THR A 173 15.74 14.36 -12.38
N ASN A 174 14.73 13.67 -11.86
CA ASN A 174 14.37 12.28 -12.18
C ASN A 174 15.55 11.32 -11.97
N THR A 175 16.27 11.50 -10.87
CA THR A 175 17.37 10.60 -10.48
C THR A 175 16.86 9.59 -9.46
N PHE A 176 17.07 8.31 -9.76
CA PHE A 176 16.65 7.19 -8.93
C PHE A 176 17.83 6.24 -8.76
N THR A 177 18.29 6.06 -7.53
CA THR A 177 19.52 5.30 -7.26
C THR A 177 19.28 4.25 -6.20
N LEU A 178 19.48 2.98 -6.53
CA LEU A 178 19.51 1.91 -5.54
C LEU A 178 20.67 2.14 -4.57
N GLU A 179 20.37 2.29 -3.29
CA GLU A 179 21.37 2.39 -2.24
C GLU A 179 21.71 1.00 -1.72
N SER A 180 22.67 0.33 -2.37
CA SER A 180 23.04 -1.05 -2.03
C SER A 180 23.48 -1.20 -0.57
N ALA A 181 24.11 -0.18 0.02
CA ALA A 181 24.54 -0.18 1.42
C ALA A 181 23.38 -0.16 2.43
N ALA A 182 22.19 0.28 2.01
CA ALA A 182 20.99 0.29 2.83
C ALA A 182 20.20 -1.03 2.77
N THR A 183 20.46 -1.88 1.76
CA THR A 183 19.70 -3.12 1.53
C THR A 183 19.78 -4.05 2.74
N LEU A 184 18.62 -4.52 3.21
CA LEU A 184 18.49 -5.47 4.29
C LEU A 184 18.17 -6.87 3.72
N ASP A 185 19.04 -7.84 3.98
CA ASP A 185 18.88 -9.25 3.58
C ASP A 185 18.06 -10.02 4.62
N LEU A 186 16.75 -10.16 4.38
CA LEU A 186 15.81 -10.82 5.29
C LEU A 186 15.94 -12.34 5.30
N GLY A 187 16.60 -12.94 4.31
CA GLY A 187 16.88 -14.37 4.28
C GLY A 187 18.15 -14.74 5.06
N GLY A 188 19.13 -13.84 5.11
CA GLY A 188 20.43 -14.07 5.75
C GLY A 188 20.67 -13.32 7.06
N CYS A 189 19.80 -12.40 7.47
CA CYS A 189 20.04 -11.58 8.67
C CYS A 189 19.75 -12.29 10.00
N THR A 190 20.16 -11.61 11.08
CA THR A 190 19.78 -11.92 12.46
C THR A 190 19.01 -10.73 13.02
N THR A 191 17.92 -11.00 13.74
CA THR A 191 17.12 -9.98 14.41
C THR A 191 17.78 -9.50 15.71
N PRO A 192 17.30 -8.39 16.32
CA PRO A 192 17.90 -7.87 17.55
C PRO A 192 17.88 -8.83 18.75
N SER A 193 16.95 -9.80 18.81
CA SER A 193 16.97 -10.84 19.84
C SER A 193 18.05 -11.91 19.64
N GLY A 194 18.74 -11.90 18.50
CA GLY A 194 19.71 -12.91 18.11
C GLY A 194 19.11 -14.10 17.35
N ALA A 195 17.81 -14.09 17.06
CA ALA A 195 17.18 -15.11 16.23
C ALA A 195 17.52 -14.90 14.74
N PRO A 196 17.61 -15.96 13.92
CA PRO A 196 17.60 -15.80 12.48
C PRO A 196 16.37 -14.99 12.03
N CYS A 197 16.56 -14.16 11.01
CA CYS A 197 15.45 -13.48 10.39
C CYS A 197 14.46 -14.50 9.85
N GLU A 198 14.92 -15.47 9.04
CA GLU A 198 14.14 -16.62 8.58
C GLU A 198 14.38 -17.82 9.50
N ASP A 199 13.34 -18.28 10.17
CA ASP A 199 13.39 -19.42 11.09
C ASP A 199 12.09 -20.21 11.01
N ALA A 200 12.18 -21.54 10.90
CA ALA A 200 11.02 -22.41 10.69
C ALA A 200 9.95 -22.32 11.81
N ALA A 201 10.35 -21.98 13.03
CA ALA A 201 9.44 -21.85 14.15
C ALA A 201 8.91 -20.41 14.33
N LEU A 202 9.71 -19.40 14.02
CA LEU A 202 9.36 -18.00 14.26
C LEU A 202 8.75 -17.33 13.02
N ARG A 203 9.46 -17.38 11.88
CA ARG A 203 9.11 -16.71 10.62
C ARG A 203 9.58 -17.60 9.47
N PRO A 204 8.75 -18.57 9.04
CA PRO A 204 9.19 -19.68 8.20
C PRO A 204 9.47 -19.30 6.74
N ASP A 205 9.04 -18.12 6.32
CA ASP A 205 9.32 -17.57 4.99
C ASP A 205 9.33 -16.04 5.05
N ASN A 206 10.52 -15.47 4.98
CA ASN A 206 10.77 -14.05 5.18
C ASN A 206 10.65 -13.18 3.93
N ALA A 207 10.03 -13.71 2.88
CA ALA A 207 9.69 -12.91 1.72
C ALA A 207 8.80 -11.72 2.13
N PRO A 208 9.27 -10.47 1.99
CA PRO A 208 8.48 -9.30 2.37
C PRO A 208 7.30 -9.11 1.41
N ILE A 209 6.19 -8.62 1.94
CA ILE A 209 4.96 -8.41 1.15
C ILE A 209 4.79 -6.93 0.80
N CYS A 210 4.05 -6.16 1.61
CA CYS A 210 3.84 -4.73 1.39
C CYS A 210 4.43 -3.97 2.60
N PRO A 211 5.39 -3.07 2.38
CA PRO A 211 5.98 -2.26 3.44
C PRO A 211 5.14 -1.02 3.69
N ASP A 212 4.74 -0.78 4.93
CA ASP A 212 3.88 0.36 5.31
C ASP A 212 4.60 1.32 6.26
N PHE A 213 4.71 2.59 5.86
CA PHE A 213 5.41 3.60 6.64
C PHE A 213 4.57 4.13 7.80
N ASP A 214 5.27 4.49 8.88
CA ASP A 214 4.75 5.47 9.84
C ASP A 214 4.72 6.88 9.22
N GLU A 215 4.08 7.84 9.91
CA GLU A 215 3.94 9.20 9.41
C GLU A 215 5.30 9.90 9.18
N SER A 216 6.32 9.58 9.97
CA SER A 216 7.64 10.21 9.85
C SER A 216 8.49 9.65 8.71
N GLY A 217 8.13 8.48 8.20
CA GLY A 217 8.93 7.74 7.23
C GLY A 217 10.13 7.03 7.83
N GLN A 218 10.39 7.17 9.14
CA GLN A 218 11.51 6.53 9.83
C GLN A 218 11.31 5.03 9.99
N PHE A 219 10.08 4.59 10.22
CA PHE A 219 9.77 3.18 10.44
C PHE A 219 8.90 2.63 9.34
N VAL A 220 9.24 1.44 8.88
CA VAL A 220 8.41 0.68 7.95
C VAL A 220 8.05 -0.66 8.55
N PHE A 221 6.76 -1.00 8.48
CA PHE A 221 6.17 -2.23 8.99
C PHE A 221 6.04 -3.19 7.81
N VAL A 222 6.67 -4.36 7.93
CA VAL A 222 6.80 -5.30 6.82
C VAL A 222 6.31 -6.66 7.25
N THR A 223 5.13 -7.03 6.77
CA THR A 223 4.56 -8.37 6.90
C THR A 223 5.33 -9.37 6.05
N LEU A 224 5.32 -10.62 6.47
CA LEU A 224 6.10 -11.69 5.86
C LEU A 224 5.19 -12.79 5.31
N ARG A 225 5.58 -13.38 4.17
CA ARG A 225 4.82 -14.44 3.49
C ARG A 225 4.51 -15.64 4.40
N GLY A 226 5.45 -16.01 5.26
CA GLY A 226 5.33 -17.13 6.19
C GLY A 226 4.62 -16.81 7.51
N GLY A 227 4.30 -15.53 7.76
CA GLY A 227 3.82 -15.06 9.05
C GLY A 227 4.91 -14.32 9.82
N GLY A 228 4.48 -13.47 10.72
CA GLY A 228 5.31 -12.51 11.42
C GLY A 228 5.41 -11.18 10.68
N MET A 229 6.10 -10.25 11.32
CA MET A 229 6.31 -8.89 10.84
C MET A 229 7.64 -8.38 11.38
N LEU A 230 8.32 -7.55 10.60
CA LEU A 230 9.48 -6.80 11.05
C LEU A 230 9.17 -5.30 10.97
N VAL A 231 9.64 -4.55 11.96
CA VAL A 231 9.65 -3.09 11.90
C VAL A 231 11.09 -2.65 11.69
N VAL A 232 11.32 -1.86 10.65
CA VAL A 232 12.65 -1.50 10.18
C VAL A 232 12.83 0.02 10.25
N ASP A 233 13.93 0.47 10.86
CA ASP A 233 14.44 1.84 10.75
C ASP A 233 15.02 2.03 9.35
N THR A 234 14.29 2.80 8.55
CA THR A 234 14.56 3.06 7.14
C THR A 234 15.56 4.18 6.93
N LEU A 235 15.96 4.93 7.97
CA LEU A 235 16.93 6.03 7.88
C LEU A 235 18.35 5.57 8.24
N ALA A 236 18.48 4.41 8.88
CA ALA A 236 19.77 3.78 9.12
C ALA A 236 20.41 3.27 7.80
N THR A 237 21.74 3.24 7.75
CA THR A 237 22.51 2.58 6.67
C THR A 237 23.56 1.64 7.30
N PRO A 238 23.41 0.31 7.18
CA PRO A 238 22.28 -0.41 6.59
C PRO A 238 20.96 -0.17 7.34
N MET A 239 19.82 -0.40 6.68
CA MET A 239 18.52 -0.40 7.38
C MET A 239 18.54 -1.41 8.53
N ALA A 240 17.88 -1.09 9.64
CA ALA A 240 18.01 -1.85 10.88
C ALA A 240 16.65 -2.32 11.40
N ILE A 241 16.54 -3.59 11.80
CA ILE A 241 15.33 -4.11 12.45
C ILE A 241 15.27 -3.54 13.87
N VAL A 242 14.13 -2.94 14.23
CA VAL A 242 13.86 -2.35 15.56
C VAL A 242 12.71 -3.04 16.30
N ALA A 243 11.91 -3.85 15.63
CA ALA A 243 11.00 -4.79 16.29
C ALA A 243 10.78 -6.03 15.43
N GLU A 244 10.49 -7.15 16.08
CA GLU A 244 10.24 -8.43 15.42
C GLU A 244 9.03 -9.12 16.02
N TYR A 245 8.24 -9.72 15.13
CA TYR A 245 7.04 -10.47 15.45
C TYR A 245 7.11 -11.85 14.79
N ASP A 246 6.67 -12.87 15.51
CA ASP A 246 6.56 -14.23 14.99
C ASP A 246 5.20 -14.50 14.31
N LYS A 247 5.11 -15.63 13.62
CA LYS A 247 3.91 -16.10 12.90
C LYS A 247 2.71 -16.38 13.82
N ASP A 248 2.95 -16.60 15.10
CA ASP A 248 1.87 -16.86 16.07
C ASP A 248 1.27 -15.53 16.58
N THR A 249 2.02 -14.43 16.46
CA THR A 249 1.60 -13.08 16.83
C THR A 249 0.99 -12.31 15.66
N VAL A 250 1.60 -12.39 14.47
CA VAL A 250 1.11 -11.73 13.24
C VAL A 250 0.94 -12.78 12.15
N SER A 251 -0.29 -12.90 11.65
CA SER A 251 -0.62 -13.82 10.55
C SER A 251 0.09 -13.45 9.23
N PRO A 252 0.23 -14.39 8.29
CA PRO A 252 1.01 -14.21 7.05
C PRO A 252 0.35 -13.27 6.02
N ASN A 253 1.11 -12.95 4.96
CA ASN A 253 0.69 -12.29 3.71
C ASN A 253 -0.15 -11.01 3.82
N GLY A 254 0.01 -10.20 4.87
CA GLY A 254 -0.62 -8.88 4.91
C GLY A 254 -0.13 -7.99 3.79
N CYS A 255 -1.03 -7.29 3.09
CA CYS A 255 -0.64 -6.27 2.11
C CYS A 255 -1.32 -4.91 2.34
N GLY A 256 -2.29 -4.84 3.25
CA GLY A 256 -2.91 -3.60 3.63
C GLY A 256 -2.26 -3.03 4.89
N GLY A 257 -1.85 -1.76 4.81
CA GLY A 257 -1.47 -0.99 5.98
C GLY A 257 -1.91 0.47 5.88
N VAL A 258 -2.32 1.02 7.02
CA VAL A 258 -2.73 2.42 7.12
C VAL A 258 -2.35 2.97 8.49
N HIS A 259 -1.68 4.12 8.53
CA HIS A 259 -1.49 4.85 9.78
C HIS A 259 -2.61 5.87 10.01
N LEU A 260 -2.98 6.09 11.28
CA LEU A 260 -3.95 7.08 11.70
C LEU A 260 -3.79 7.35 13.19
N ASP A 261 -3.82 8.62 13.61
CA ASP A 261 -3.93 9.02 15.02
C ASP A 261 -2.92 8.32 15.96
N GLY A 262 -1.66 8.20 15.52
CA GLY A 262 -0.58 7.61 16.32
C GLY A 262 -0.61 6.08 16.40
N LYS A 263 -1.40 5.40 15.57
CA LYS A 263 -1.37 3.95 15.36
C LYS A 263 -1.19 3.60 13.88
N ILE A 264 -0.75 2.38 13.63
CA ILE A 264 -0.76 1.76 12.31
C ILE A 264 -1.63 0.50 12.35
N TYR A 265 -2.51 0.37 11.38
CA TYR A 265 -3.28 -0.83 11.09
C TYR A 265 -2.51 -1.65 10.06
N ILE A 266 -2.49 -2.96 10.26
CA ILE A 266 -1.84 -3.92 9.36
C ILE A 266 -2.76 -5.13 9.26
N ASP A 267 -3.10 -5.55 8.04
CA ASP A 267 -3.85 -6.81 7.84
C ASP A 267 -2.93 -8.03 7.70
N ALA A 268 -3.57 -9.19 7.58
CA ALA A 268 -2.96 -10.42 7.17
C ALA A 268 -3.89 -11.13 6.18
N GLY A 269 -3.28 -11.80 5.22
CA GLY A 269 -3.93 -12.41 4.06
C GLY A 269 -3.42 -13.83 3.78
N GLY A 270 -4.12 -14.50 2.88
CA GLY A 270 -3.79 -15.81 2.35
C GLY A 270 -3.02 -15.72 1.04
N GLY A 271 -3.31 -16.65 0.12
CA GLY A 271 -2.73 -16.65 -1.22
C GLY A 271 -1.45 -17.47 -1.40
N THR A 272 -1.06 -18.28 -0.40
CA THR A 272 0.03 -19.26 -0.52
C THR A 272 -0.48 -20.68 -0.28
N ALA A 273 0.26 -21.70 -0.75
CA ALA A 273 -0.12 -23.09 -0.49
C ALA A 273 -0.13 -23.44 1.01
N ALA A 274 0.78 -22.84 1.79
CA ALA A 274 0.86 -23.06 3.24
C ALA A 274 -0.24 -22.31 4.01
N ASN A 275 -0.62 -21.13 3.54
CA ASN A 275 -1.62 -20.26 4.16
C ASN A 275 -2.56 -19.74 3.05
N PRO A 276 -3.53 -20.56 2.60
CA PRO A 276 -4.33 -20.19 1.44
C PRO A 276 -5.45 -19.19 1.77
N LEU A 277 -5.97 -19.23 3.00
CA LEU A 277 -7.10 -18.41 3.48
C LEU A 277 -6.76 -17.86 4.86
N VAL A 278 -6.61 -16.55 4.95
CA VAL A 278 -6.31 -15.83 6.18
C VAL A 278 -6.97 -14.46 6.10
N SER A 279 -7.61 -14.04 7.18
CA SER A 279 -8.18 -12.70 7.31
C SER A 279 -8.02 -12.26 8.75
N ALA A 280 -7.08 -11.37 9.00
CA ALA A 280 -6.90 -10.76 10.31
C ALA A 280 -6.52 -9.28 10.15
N LEU A 281 -6.79 -8.51 11.20
CA LEU A 281 -6.41 -7.10 11.27
C LEU A 281 -5.87 -6.78 12.66
N TYR A 282 -4.73 -6.11 12.66
CA TYR A 282 -4.01 -5.69 13.85
C TYR A 282 -3.91 -4.17 13.87
N SER A 283 -3.72 -3.60 15.06
CA SER A 283 -3.22 -2.24 15.22
C SER A 283 -2.06 -2.20 16.20
N PHE A 284 -1.10 -1.33 15.91
CA PHE A 284 0.09 -1.10 16.73
C PHE A 284 0.21 0.38 17.09
N PRO A 285 0.53 0.72 18.35
CA PRO A 285 0.79 2.10 18.75
C PRO A 285 2.16 2.56 18.23
N LEU A 286 2.21 3.61 17.43
CA LEU A 286 3.45 4.10 16.80
C LEU A 286 4.45 4.65 17.82
N ASN A 287 3.96 5.24 18.93
CA ASN A 287 4.81 5.77 19.99
C ASN A 287 5.57 4.69 20.80
N ALA A 288 5.28 3.40 20.56
CA ALA A 288 5.97 2.28 21.20
C ALA A 288 7.19 1.81 20.41
N PHE A 289 7.50 2.43 19.27
CA PHE A 289 8.66 2.14 18.45
C PHE A 289 9.69 3.27 18.54
N SER A 290 10.96 2.89 18.48
CA SER A 290 12.10 3.81 18.47
C SER A 290 13.25 3.16 17.72
N THR A 291 14.36 3.87 17.56
CA THR A 291 15.59 3.30 16.98
C THR A 291 16.28 2.28 17.91
N ARG A 292 15.81 2.14 19.15
CA ARG A 292 16.24 1.06 20.05
C ARG A 292 15.34 -0.16 19.83
N PRO A 293 15.93 -1.36 19.62
CA PRO A 293 15.13 -2.55 19.45
C PRO A 293 14.22 -2.88 20.63
N ASN A 294 12.97 -3.23 20.31
CA ASN A 294 12.05 -3.81 21.26
C ASN A 294 12.38 -5.28 21.52
N THR A 295 11.89 -5.80 22.65
CA THR A 295 11.82 -7.26 22.85
C THR A 295 10.89 -7.92 21.83
N PRO A 296 11.09 -9.20 21.49
CA PRO A 296 10.20 -9.90 20.57
C PRO A 296 8.72 -9.74 20.92
N ASN A 297 7.87 -9.64 19.90
CA ASN A 297 6.42 -9.47 20.00
C ASN A 297 5.98 -8.27 20.87
N THR A 298 6.79 -7.20 20.91
CA THR A 298 6.55 -6.02 21.75
C THR A 298 6.55 -4.72 20.92
N PRO A 299 5.55 -3.84 21.08
CA PRO A 299 4.31 -4.04 21.85
C PRO A 299 3.47 -5.21 21.29
N ALA A 300 2.70 -5.88 22.15
CA ALA A 300 1.71 -6.82 21.65
C ALA A 300 0.70 -6.10 20.74
N PRO A 301 0.31 -6.66 19.58
CA PRO A 301 -0.70 -6.04 18.73
C PRO A 301 -2.06 -6.00 19.44
N ASN A 302 -2.83 -4.95 19.16
CA ASN A 302 -4.27 -5.00 19.37
C ASN A 302 -4.89 -5.76 18.18
N VAL A 303 -5.37 -6.98 18.42
CA VAL A 303 -6.06 -7.80 17.42
C VAL A 303 -7.50 -7.29 17.27
N ILE A 304 -7.79 -6.61 16.17
CA ILE A 304 -9.12 -6.04 15.89
C ILE A 304 -10.09 -7.15 15.47
N PHE A 305 -9.62 -8.03 14.58
CA PHE A 305 -10.31 -9.29 14.28
C PHE A 305 -9.30 -10.35 13.83
N ASN A 306 -9.69 -11.61 14.04
CA ASN A 306 -9.08 -12.77 13.41
C ASN A 306 -10.22 -13.69 12.94
N ARG A 307 -10.33 -13.84 11.62
CA ARG A 307 -11.43 -14.53 10.93
C ARG A 307 -10.98 -15.85 10.32
N ASN A 308 -9.77 -16.32 10.58
CA ASN A 308 -9.20 -17.53 9.97
C ASN A 308 -10.09 -18.77 10.19
N GLY A 309 -10.89 -18.80 11.25
CA GLY A 309 -11.85 -19.88 11.53
C GLY A 309 -13.15 -19.84 10.72
N LEU A 310 -13.41 -18.80 9.92
CA LEU A 310 -14.63 -18.64 9.12
C LEU A 310 -14.59 -19.40 7.78
N GLY A 311 -13.47 -20.01 7.42
CA GLY A 311 -13.31 -20.76 6.18
C GLY A 311 -12.87 -19.85 5.04
N PHE A 312 -13.76 -19.57 4.10
CA PHE A 312 -13.45 -18.91 2.82
C PHE A 312 -13.33 -17.38 2.96
N VAL A 313 -12.25 -16.93 3.62
CA VAL A 313 -11.92 -15.52 3.89
C VAL A 313 -10.45 -15.24 3.54
N ASP A 314 -10.18 -14.08 2.99
CA ASP A 314 -8.87 -13.67 2.51
C ASP A 314 -8.72 -12.14 2.46
N SER A 315 -8.24 -11.52 3.56
CA SER A 315 -8.04 -10.06 3.60
C SER A 315 -6.85 -9.61 2.76
N HIS A 316 -6.94 -8.41 2.18
CA HIS A 316 -5.86 -7.94 1.30
C HIS A 316 -5.65 -6.42 1.24
N GLY A 317 -6.55 -5.69 0.58
CA GLY A 317 -6.47 -4.23 0.47
C GLY A 317 -7.26 -3.53 1.56
N MET A 318 -6.86 -2.31 1.93
CA MET A 318 -7.64 -1.50 2.87
C MET A 318 -7.58 0.00 2.55
N VAL A 319 -8.61 0.74 2.96
CA VAL A 319 -8.70 2.18 2.74
C VAL A 319 -9.48 2.89 3.84
N LEU A 320 -9.03 4.06 4.26
CA LEU A 320 -9.79 4.93 5.17
C LEU A 320 -10.88 5.68 4.43
N THR A 321 -12.09 5.69 5.00
CA THR A 321 -13.19 6.56 4.58
C THR A 321 -12.93 8.03 4.96
N LYS A 322 -13.68 8.97 4.38
CA LYS A 322 -13.47 10.41 4.62
C LYS A 322 -13.63 10.74 6.12
N LYS A 323 -12.80 11.67 6.60
CA LYS A 323 -12.65 12.01 8.03
C LYS A 323 -12.10 10.87 8.89
N ASN A 324 -11.54 9.85 8.25
CA ASN A 324 -10.81 8.74 8.86
C ASN A 324 -11.61 7.96 9.91
N ARG A 325 -12.95 8.03 9.86
CA ARG A 325 -13.83 7.43 10.88
C ARG A 325 -13.94 5.92 10.76
N TYR A 326 -13.92 5.42 9.53
CA TYR A 326 -13.98 3.99 9.27
C TYR A 326 -12.83 3.55 8.37
N LEU A 327 -12.27 2.39 8.67
CA LEU A 327 -11.35 1.64 7.84
C LEU A 327 -12.14 0.53 7.13
N TRP A 328 -12.01 0.45 5.81
CA TRP A 328 -12.56 -0.63 4.99
C TRP A 328 -11.43 -1.61 4.68
N VAL A 329 -11.65 -2.90 4.96
CA VAL A 329 -10.71 -3.97 4.62
C VAL A 329 -11.41 -4.91 3.64
N ALA A 330 -10.89 -5.05 2.43
CA ALA A 330 -11.40 -5.98 1.45
C ALA A 330 -11.05 -7.42 1.82
N ASP A 331 -12.00 -8.31 1.53
CA ASP A 331 -11.84 -9.74 1.63
C ASP A 331 -12.15 -10.35 0.24
N ARG A 332 -11.10 -10.84 -0.43
CA ARG A 332 -11.17 -11.36 -1.79
C ARG A 332 -12.06 -12.59 -1.86
N ALA A 333 -11.79 -13.58 -1.00
CA ALA A 333 -12.49 -14.85 -1.02
C ALA A 333 -13.95 -14.70 -0.58
N ALA A 334 -14.22 -13.86 0.42
CA ALA A 334 -15.55 -13.68 0.97
C ALA A 334 -16.38 -12.60 0.27
N ASN A 335 -15.85 -11.98 -0.79
CA ASN A 335 -16.52 -10.98 -1.62
C ASN A 335 -17.16 -9.83 -0.84
N ARG A 336 -16.44 -9.31 0.17
CA ARG A 336 -16.99 -8.31 1.09
C ARG A 336 -15.96 -7.28 1.53
N ILE A 337 -16.48 -6.20 2.11
CA ILE A 337 -15.69 -5.25 2.88
C ILE A 337 -16.03 -5.38 4.37
N VAL A 338 -15.00 -5.55 5.20
CA VAL A 338 -15.11 -5.44 6.65
C VAL A 338 -14.94 -3.97 7.04
N VAL A 339 -15.88 -3.42 7.81
CA VAL A 339 -15.87 -2.02 8.22
C VAL A 339 -15.51 -1.91 9.70
N VAL A 340 -14.41 -1.23 9.98
CA VAL A 340 -13.89 -1.00 11.33
C VAL A 340 -14.07 0.47 11.72
N GLU A 341 -14.67 0.77 12.87
CA GLU A 341 -14.69 2.13 13.42
C GLU A 341 -13.35 2.42 14.11
N THR A 342 -12.62 3.42 13.61
CA THR A 342 -11.22 3.68 13.98
C THR A 342 -11.07 4.30 15.36
N ALA A 343 -12.12 4.91 15.90
CA ALA A 343 -12.10 5.47 17.25
C ALA A 343 -12.12 4.39 18.33
N THR A 344 -12.71 3.23 18.04
CA THR A 344 -12.90 2.14 19.01
C THR A 344 -12.21 0.84 18.63
N ASP A 345 -11.65 0.76 17.42
CA ASP A 345 -11.06 -0.47 16.86
C ASP A 345 -12.01 -1.66 16.93
N GLN A 346 -13.25 -1.43 16.47
CA GLN A 346 -14.30 -2.45 16.45
C GLN A 346 -14.84 -2.64 15.04
N VAL A 347 -15.11 -3.89 14.66
CA VAL A 347 -15.91 -4.20 13.47
C VAL A 347 -17.34 -3.73 13.72
N VAL A 348 -17.86 -2.85 12.87
CA VAL A 348 -19.17 -2.20 13.04
C VAL A 348 -20.15 -2.48 11.90
N ASN A 349 -19.65 -3.05 10.80
CA ASN A 349 -20.45 -3.49 9.65
C ASN A 349 -19.65 -4.44 8.76
N GLU A 350 -20.36 -5.15 7.88
CA GLU A 350 -19.80 -5.86 6.73
C GLU A 350 -20.65 -5.52 5.50
N ILE A 351 -20.01 -5.19 4.39
CA ILE A 351 -20.66 -4.83 3.13
C ILE A 351 -20.48 -6.00 2.17
N ASP A 352 -21.58 -6.68 1.83
CA ASP A 352 -21.59 -7.69 0.77
C ASP A 352 -21.49 -6.99 -0.59
N LEU A 353 -20.59 -7.50 -1.44
CA LEU A 353 -20.40 -6.98 -2.80
C LEU A 353 -21.06 -7.87 -3.85
N VAL A 354 -21.53 -9.06 -3.47
CA VAL A 354 -22.30 -9.94 -4.35
C VAL A 354 -23.69 -9.34 -4.58
N GLY A 355 -24.11 -9.30 -5.84
CA GLY A 355 -25.41 -8.73 -6.19
C GLY A 355 -25.72 -8.79 -7.68
N GLU A 356 -26.56 -7.87 -8.14
CA GLU A 356 -27.00 -7.83 -9.54
C GLU A 356 -25.86 -7.57 -10.54
N LEU A 357 -24.81 -6.85 -10.11
CA LEU A 357 -23.67 -6.50 -10.96
C LEU A 357 -22.68 -7.65 -11.15
N THR A 358 -22.52 -8.50 -10.13
CA THR A 358 -21.55 -9.60 -10.15
C THR A 358 -21.86 -10.62 -9.06
N GLY A 359 -21.62 -11.90 -9.39
CA GLY A 359 -21.72 -13.01 -8.44
C GLY A 359 -20.44 -13.27 -7.65
N ASP A 360 -19.32 -12.72 -8.10
CA ASP A 360 -17.99 -13.00 -7.57
C ASP A 360 -17.02 -11.84 -7.91
N PRO A 361 -17.07 -10.72 -7.16
CA PRO A 361 -16.25 -9.53 -7.44
C PRO A 361 -14.76 -9.69 -7.15
N ALA A 362 -14.39 -10.52 -6.16
CA ALA A 362 -13.05 -10.65 -5.61
C ALA A 362 -12.34 -9.29 -5.42
N PRO A 363 -12.80 -8.45 -4.47
CA PRO A 363 -12.24 -7.12 -4.25
C PRO A 363 -10.79 -7.23 -3.76
N ASP A 364 -9.87 -6.61 -4.46
CA ASP A 364 -8.45 -6.67 -4.15
C ASP A 364 -8.00 -5.36 -3.46
N LEU A 365 -7.22 -4.51 -4.12
CA LEU A 365 -6.81 -3.21 -3.59
C LEU A 365 -7.90 -2.15 -3.76
N LEU A 366 -7.90 -1.14 -2.89
CA LEU A 366 -8.86 -0.04 -2.91
C LEU A 366 -8.17 1.31 -2.80
N ASP A 367 -8.83 2.33 -3.35
CA ASP A 367 -8.48 3.72 -3.06
C ASP A 367 -9.74 4.62 -3.08
N ARG A 368 -9.65 5.80 -2.47
CA ARG A 368 -10.79 6.68 -2.21
C ARG A 368 -10.72 7.94 -3.06
N SER A 369 -11.85 8.32 -3.62
CA SER A 369 -12.03 9.65 -4.23
C SER A 369 -11.65 10.80 -3.26
N PRO A 370 -11.15 11.95 -3.74
CA PRO A 370 -10.82 13.09 -2.88
C PRO A 370 -12.04 13.64 -2.13
N THR A 371 -13.22 13.59 -2.74
CA THR A 371 -14.45 14.03 -2.07
C THR A 371 -14.97 13.03 -1.03
N GLY A 372 -14.48 11.78 -1.07
CA GLY A 372 -14.84 10.71 -0.15
C GLY A 372 -16.21 10.08 -0.36
N ASN A 373 -16.89 10.43 -1.45
CA ASN A 373 -18.21 9.90 -1.81
C ASN A 373 -18.13 8.57 -2.59
N ARG A 374 -16.93 8.20 -3.05
CA ARG A 374 -16.63 6.97 -3.79
C ARG A 374 -15.38 6.29 -3.24
N ILE A 375 -15.43 4.96 -3.18
CA ILE A 375 -14.28 4.07 -3.06
C ILE A 375 -14.20 3.26 -4.36
N PHE A 376 -12.99 3.14 -4.88
CA PHE A 376 -12.65 2.40 -6.07
C PHE A 376 -11.93 1.13 -5.68
N MET A 377 -12.18 0.04 -6.40
CA MET A 377 -11.60 -1.27 -6.11
C MET A 377 -11.10 -1.92 -7.39
N ALA A 378 -9.94 -2.56 -7.33
CA ALA A 378 -9.56 -3.53 -8.33
C ALA A 378 -10.35 -4.82 -8.09
N LEU A 379 -11.08 -5.29 -9.11
CA LEU A 379 -11.82 -6.55 -9.08
C LEU A 379 -11.05 -7.59 -9.88
N ARG A 380 -10.75 -8.75 -9.27
CA ARG A 380 -9.95 -9.80 -9.91
C ARG A 380 -10.70 -10.50 -11.03
N GLY A 381 -9.94 -11.05 -11.96
CA GLY A 381 -10.47 -11.86 -13.05
C GLY A 381 -10.51 -13.36 -12.74
N PRO A 382 -10.97 -14.18 -13.71
CA PRO A 382 -11.14 -15.62 -13.54
C PRO A 382 -9.82 -16.38 -13.51
N ASN A 383 -8.71 -15.74 -13.89
CA ASN A 383 -7.39 -16.35 -13.95
C ASN A 383 -6.34 -15.50 -13.21
N PRO A 384 -6.42 -15.40 -11.86
CA PRO A 384 -5.47 -14.63 -11.08
C PRO A 384 -4.04 -15.13 -11.26
N LEU A 385 -3.10 -14.20 -11.49
CA LEU A 385 -1.68 -14.45 -11.74
C LEU A 385 -0.84 -14.43 -10.44
N THR A 386 -1.36 -13.81 -9.39
CA THR A 386 -0.72 -13.72 -8.07
C THR A 386 -1.74 -13.85 -6.93
N GLY A 387 -1.27 -14.20 -5.74
CA GLY A 387 -2.09 -14.23 -4.52
C GLY A 387 -3.21 -15.27 -4.52
N ASN A 388 -3.24 -16.20 -5.48
CA ASN A 388 -4.24 -17.25 -5.58
C ASN A 388 -3.62 -18.62 -5.31
N ALA A 389 -4.03 -19.26 -4.22
CA ALA A 389 -3.58 -20.61 -3.87
C ALA A 389 -4.23 -21.65 -4.81
N PRO A 390 -3.44 -22.54 -5.45
CA PRO A 390 -3.96 -23.55 -6.35
C PRO A 390 -5.04 -24.43 -5.71
N GLY A 391 -6.19 -24.54 -6.37
CA GLY A 391 -7.31 -25.38 -5.91
C GLY A 391 -8.18 -24.76 -4.82
N VAL A 392 -7.79 -23.59 -4.27
CA VAL A 392 -8.59 -22.87 -3.27
C VAL A 392 -9.38 -21.73 -3.91
N ASN A 393 -8.81 -21.05 -4.90
CA ASN A 393 -9.46 -19.94 -5.61
C ASN A 393 -9.78 -18.72 -4.71
N ASN A 394 -8.92 -18.42 -3.73
CA ASN A 394 -9.12 -17.33 -2.77
C ASN A 394 -9.05 -15.91 -3.39
N ALA A 395 -8.54 -15.78 -4.61
CA ALA A 395 -8.47 -14.49 -5.32
C ALA A 395 -9.11 -14.55 -6.72
N VAL A 396 -9.87 -15.60 -7.04
CA VAL A 396 -10.59 -15.72 -8.32
C VAL A 396 -11.82 -14.83 -8.28
N GLY A 397 -12.04 -14.06 -9.34
CA GLY A 397 -13.27 -13.30 -9.55
C GLY A 397 -13.88 -13.56 -10.94
N SER A 398 -15.13 -13.15 -11.11
CA SER A 398 -15.88 -13.31 -12.37
C SER A 398 -16.04 -12.02 -13.17
N SER A 399 -15.65 -10.87 -12.61
CA SER A 399 -15.92 -9.55 -13.15
C SER A 399 -14.68 -8.64 -13.09
N PRO A 400 -13.62 -8.94 -13.86
CA PRO A 400 -12.42 -8.14 -13.85
C PRO A 400 -12.73 -6.69 -14.24
N GLY A 401 -12.30 -5.73 -13.42
CA GLY A 401 -12.54 -4.33 -13.71
C GLY A 401 -12.30 -3.39 -12.53
N LEU A 402 -12.74 -2.16 -12.73
CA LEU A 402 -12.80 -1.13 -11.71
C LEU A 402 -14.17 -1.16 -11.04
N GLY A 403 -14.22 -1.64 -9.80
CA GLY A 403 -15.41 -1.56 -8.95
C GLY A 403 -15.58 -0.15 -8.40
N ILE A 404 -16.81 0.38 -8.47
CA ILE A 404 -17.14 1.75 -8.05
C ILE A 404 -18.18 1.66 -6.94
N VAL A 405 -17.73 1.92 -5.71
CA VAL A 405 -18.59 1.83 -4.52
C VAL A 405 -19.04 3.22 -4.11
N ARG A 406 -20.35 3.42 -4.06
CA ARG A 406 -20.95 4.62 -3.44
C ARG A 406 -20.82 4.51 -1.94
N VAL A 407 -20.17 5.49 -1.33
CA VAL A 407 -20.01 5.55 0.13
C VAL A 407 -21.30 6.06 0.76
N GLU A 408 -21.83 5.29 1.72
CA GLU A 408 -23.07 5.60 2.44
C GLU A 408 -22.82 5.74 3.94
N GLN A 409 -23.72 6.43 4.64
CA GLN A 409 -23.66 6.59 6.10
C GLN A 409 -22.29 7.10 6.61
N GLY A 410 -21.66 7.98 5.84
CA GLY A 410 -20.35 8.56 6.16
C GLY A 410 -19.19 7.55 6.16
N GLY A 411 -19.33 6.40 5.48
CA GLY A 411 -18.34 5.34 5.45
C GLY A 411 -18.70 4.10 6.25
N ARG A 412 -19.79 4.12 7.03
CA ARG A 412 -20.22 2.90 7.74
C ARG A 412 -20.76 1.82 6.80
N ASN A 413 -21.25 2.24 5.63
CA ASN A 413 -21.82 1.35 4.62
C ASN A 413 -21.38 1.77 3.22
N GLY A 414 -21.58 0.89 2.24
CA GLY A 414 -21.35 1.17 0.84
C GLY A 414 -22.24 0.32 -0.05
N VAL A 415 -22.37 0.71 -1.31
CA VAL A 415 -23.07 -0.06 -2.34
C VAL A 415 -22.18 -0.08 -3.58
N LEU A 416 -21.86 -1.28 -4.08
CA LEU A 416 -21.24 -1.43 -5.39
C LEU A 416 -22.24 -0.91 -6.44
N GLU A 417 -21.96 0.27 -6.99
CA GLU A 417 -22.89 1.01 -7.84
C GLU A 417 -22.66 0.69 -9.32
N ALA A 418 -21.41 0.43 -9.70
CA ALA A 418 -21.03 0.11 -11.06
C ALA A 418 -19.71 -0.68 -11.10
N ILE A 419 -19.49 -1.34 -12.24
CA ILE A 419 -18.21 -1.95 -12.61
C ILE A 419 -17.85 -1.42 -13.99
N ALA A 420 -16.71 -0.73 -14.13
CA ALA A 420 -16.15 -0.46 -15.45
C ALA A 420 -15.27 -1.66 -15.85
N PRO A 421 -15.68 -2.49 -16.82
CA PRO A 421 -15.04 -3.77 -17.08
C PRO A 421 -13.66 -3.61 -17.72
N ILE A 422 -12.73 -4.47 -17.33
CA ILE A 422 -11.42 -4.61 -17.96
C ILE A 422 -11.37 -5.97 -18.64
N ASN A 423 -11.04 -5.97 -19.94
CA ASN A 423 -11.02 -7.18 -20.75
C ASN A 423 -9.66 -7.37 -21.40
N HIS A 424 -9.09 -8.55 -21.23
CA HIS A 424 -7.91 -8.99 -21.94
C HIS A 424 -8.12 -10.44 -22.39
N ILE A 425 -8.59 -10.62 -23.62
CA ILE A 425 -8.91 -11.94 -24.17
C ILE A 425 -7.71 -12.47 -24.97
N VAL A 426 -7.15 -13.60 -24.56
CA VAL A 426 -6.09 -14.32 -25.29
C VAL A 426 -6.59 -15.72 -25.59
N ASP A 427 -6.64 -16.09 -26.87
CA ASP A 427 -7.14 -17.39 -27.34
C ASP A 427 -8.54 -17.75 -26.80
N GLY A 428 -9.42 -16.75 -26.71
CA GLY A 428 -10.78 -16.90 -26.19
C GLY A 428 -10.89 -17.02 -24.66
N VAL A 429 -9.77 -16.88 -23.93
CA VAL A 429 -9.74 -16.93 -22.46
C VAL A 429 -9.58 -15.52 -21.91
N GLN A 430 -10.41 -15.14 -20.93
CA GLN A 430 -10.24 -13.91 -20.16
C GLN A 430 -9.00 -14.01 -19.26
N ARG A 431 -8.00 -13.19 -19.56
CA ARG A 431 -6.71 -13.10 -18.86
C ARG A 431 -6.56 -11.86 -17.99
N ALA A 432 -7.50 -10.92 -18.07
CA ALA A 432 -7.44 -9.71 -17.26
C ALA A 432 -7.31 -10.07 -15.78
N ASP A 433 -6.36 -9.43 -15.12
CA ASP A 433 -6.12 -9.59 -13.70
C ASP A 433 -5.79 -8.24 -13.04
N PRO A 434 -6.80 -7.37 -12.86
CA PRO A 434 -6.61 -6.07 -12.22
C PRO A 434 -6.12 -6.20 -10.78
N HIS A 435 -5.13 -5.40 -10.38
CA HIS A 435 -4.57 -5.46 -9.03
C HIS A 435 -4.24 -4.07 -8.48
N GLY A 436 -3.09 -3.48 -8.85
CA GLY A 436 -2.67 -2.16 -8.40
C GLY A 436 -3.68 -1.07 -8.77
N ILE A 437 -4.11 -0.28 -7.78
CA ILE A 437 -5.00 0.86 -7.99
C ILE A 437 -4.52 2.06 -7.17
N ALA A 438 -4.61 3.26 -7.75
CA ALA A 438 -4.33 4.51 -7.07
C ALA A 438 -5.15 5.67 -7.64
N VAL A 439 -5.59 6.57 -6.78
CA VAL A 439 -6.26 7.83 -7.11
C VAL A 439 -5.21 8.92 -7.22
N ARG A 440 -5.15 9.56 -8.38
CA ARG A 440 -4.26 10.67 -8.66
C ARG A 440 -5.00 11.99 -8.53
N VAL A 441 -4.60 12.84 -7.59
CA VAL A 441 -5.10 14.24 -7.52
C VAL A 441 -4.30 15.10 -8.50
N LYS A 442 -4.96 15.98 -9.26
CA LYS A 442 -4.33 16.80 -10.32
C LYS A 442 -3.82 18.15 -9.85
#